data_AF-A0AAV6V7A6-F1
#
_entry.id   AF-A0AAV6V7A6-F1
#
_cell.length_a   1.000
_cell.length_b   1.000
_cell.length_c   1.000
_cell.angle_alpha   90.00
_cell.angle_beta   90.00
_cell.angle_gamma   90.00
#
_symmetry.space_group_name_H-M   'P 1'
#
loop_
_entity.id
_entity.type
_entity.pdbx_description
1 polymer ?
#
loop_
_entity_poly.entity_id
_entity_poly.type
_entity_poly.pdbx_seq_one_letter_code
_entity_poly.pdbx_strand_id
1 'polypeptide(L)'
;MPECIEKIVMVDSPPFYEFSERATEAHVRPQVTIQNKLLNLLDPKMDLIAGQLKFRRLAEISPPTQACVYKKAAYDLKKEGGVFKWNIDLEFLMDKYSQQAFAIDGRGSSDHEILIIKCPESARVTDEKIEAMLRYNPKTKLVTMEDTTHLLLFEKPKEFLEIVKNYLCDQELDISADK
;
A
#
# COMPACT_ATOMS: atom_id res chain seq x y z
N MET A 1 -16.88 21.24 -5.89
CA MET A 1 -15.61 20.89 -6.59
C MET A 1 -15.43 19.40 -6.90
N PRO A 2 -16.19 18.44 -6.31
CA PRO A 2 -16.29 17.10 -6.89
C PRO A 2 -16.77 17.10 -8.36
N GLU A 3 -17.64 18.04 -8.73
CA GLU A 3 -18.16 18.15 -10.10
C GLU A 3 -17.12 18.48 -11.20
N CYS A 4 -15.87 18.78 -10.85
CA CYS A 4 -14.80 19.01 -11.84
C CYS A 4 -13.95 17.76 -12.13
N ILE A 5 -14.20 16.64 -11.44
CA ILE A 5 -13.44 15.42 -11.59
C ILE A 5 -14.12 14.56 -12.65
N GLU A 6 -13.45 14.25 -13.75
CA GLU A 6 -14.01 13.39 -14.80
C GLU A 6 -13.64 11.91 -14.59
N LYS A 7 -12.40 11.67 -14.17
CA LYS A 7 -11.80 10.34 -13.99
C LYS A 7 -10.99 10.27 -12.71
N ILE A 8 -11.02 9.12 -12.05
CA ILE A 8 -10.26 8.84 -10.83
C ILE A 8 -9.42 7.59 -11.06
N VAL A 9 -8.16 7.62 -10.63
CA VAL A 9 -7.31 6.42 -10.54
C VAL A 9 -7.08 6.12 -9.07
N MET A 10 -7.40 4.91 -8.65
CA MET A 10 -7.08 4.40 -7.32
C MET A 10 -6.15 3.19 -7.45
N VAL A 11 -5.14 3.16 -6.59
CA VAL A 11 -4.08 2.16 -6.66
C VAL A 11 -4.08 1.35 -5.38
N ASP A 12 -4.43 0.08 -5.50
CA ASP A 12 -4.45 -0.89 -4.42
C ASP A 12 -5.10 -0.34 -3.13
N SER A 13 -6.14 0.45 -3.33
CA SER A 13 -6.84 1.21 -2.31
C SER A 13 -8.30 1.27 -2.72
N PRO A 14 -9.21 0.59 -2.01
CA PRO A 14 -10.64 0.75 -2.24
C PRO A 14 -11.09 2.14 -1.75
N PRO A 15 -12.22 2.66 -2.25
CA PRO A 15 -12.88 3.86 -1.69
C PRO A 15 -13.55 3.56 -0.34
N PHE A 16 -13.63 2.29 0.06
CA PHE A 16 -14.20 1.84 1.32
C PHE A 16 -13.16 1.05 2.10
N TYR A 17 -12.83 1.52 3.29
CA TYR A 17 -11.92 0.81 4.17
C TYR A 17 -12.69 0.06 5.25
N GLU A 18 -12.52 -1.26 5.27
CA GLU A 18 -12.93 -2.06 6.43
C GLU A 18 -11.82 -1.99 7.48
N PHE A 19 -12.00 -1.16 8.50
CA PHE A 19 -11.16 -1.15 9.69
C PHE A 19 -11.81 -1.97 10.80
N SER A 20 -11.93 -3.29 10.56
CA SER A 20 -12.28 -4.23 11.62
C SER A 20 -11.06 -4.53 12.49
N GLU A 21 -11.31 -4.94 13.74
CA GLU A 21 -10.25 -5.47 14.61
C GLU A 21 -9.51 -6.61 13.91
N ARG A 22 -10.25 -7.49 13.22
CA ARG A 22 -9.70 -8.56 12.39
C ARG A 22 -8.72 -8.04 11.32
N ALA A 23 -9.08 -7.00 10.57
CA ALA A 23 -8.20 -6.41 9.56
C ALA A 23 -6.93 -5.79 10.19
N THR A 24 -7.08 -5.16 11.35
CA THR A 24 -5.95 -4.60 12.10
C THR A 24 -4.98 -5.68 12.57
N GLU A 25 -5.50 -6.77 13.14
CA GLU A 25 -4.72 -7.94 13.58
C GLU A 25 -4.03 -8.64 12.40
N ALA A 26 -4.73 -8.80 11.28
CA ALA A 26 -4.21 -9.52 10.11
C ALA A 26 -3.17 -8.73 9.31
N HIS A 27 -3.31 -7.40 9.23
CA HIS A 27 -2.54 -6.59 8.27
C HIS A 27 -1.65 -5.54 8.91
N VAL A 28 -2.06 -4.92 10.01
CA VAL A 28 -1.33 -3.80 10.62
C VAL A 28 -0.34 -4.30 11.67
N ARG A 29 -0.80 -5.09 12.65
CA ARG A 29 0.05 -5.58 13.73
C ARG A 29 1.28 -6.37 13.26
N PRO A 30 1.19 -7.25 12.25
CA PRO A 30 2.37 -7.97 11.78
C PRO A 30 3.43 -7.02 11.22
N GLN A 31 3.03 -5.95 10.53
CA GLN A 31 3.96 -4.96 9.99
C GLN A 31 4.67 -4.18 11.09
N VAL A 32 3.94 -3.75 12.12
CA VAL A 32 4.54 -3.06 13.29
C VAL A 32 5.46 -4.02 14.05
N THR A 33 5.05 -5.27 14.20
CA THR A 33 5.86 -6.31 14.86
C THR A 33 7.16 -6.57 14.11
N ILE A 34 7.12 -6.69 12.78
CA ILE A 34 8.30 -6.88 11.94
C ILE A 34 9.22 -5.66 12.05
N GLN A 35 8.68 -4.43 11.95
CA GLN A 35 9.48 -3.22 12.12
C GLN A 35 10.16 -3.18 13.50
N ASN A 36 9.46 -3.50 14.58
CA ASN A 36 10.09 -3.56 15.91
C ASN A 36 11.18 -4.64 16.00
N LYS A 37 10.99 -5.80 15.36
CA LYS A 37 12.03 -6.84 15.28
C LYS A 37 13.26 -6.39 14.51
N LEU A 38 13.11 -5.56 13.47
CA LEU A 38 14.23 -5.03 12.71
C LEU A 38 15.15 -4.14 13.56
N LEU A 39 14.60 -3.34 14.49
CA LEU A 39 15.43 -2.54 15.41
C LEU A 39 16.35 -3.43 16.25
N ASN A 40 15.86 -4.60 16.68
CA ASN A 40 16.64 -5.55 17.48
C ASN A 40 17.77 -6.22 16.68
N LEU A 41 17.78 -6.10 15.35
CA LEU A 41 18.90 -6.56 14.53
C LEU A 41 20.09 -5.60 14.58
N LEU A 42 19.92 -4.36 15.05
CA LEU A 42 20.98 -3.36 15.06
C LEU A 42 21.77 -3.43 16.37
N ASP A 43 23.10 -3.35 16.28
CA ASP A 43 23.93 -3.19 17.48
C ASP A 43 23.77 -1.75 17.98
N PRO A 44 23.41 -1.52 19.26
CA PRO A 44 23.29 -0.18 19.83
C PRO A 44 24.53 0.71 19.66
N LYS A 45 25.71 0.11 19.48
CA LYS A 45 26.98 0.82 19.26
C LYS A 45 27.18 1.31 17.82
N MET A 46 26.44 0.76 16.85
CA MET A 46 26.52 1.21 15.44
C MET A 46 26.03 2.66 15.31
N ASP A 47 26.72 3.49 14.53
CA ASP A 47 26.15 4.78 14.14
C ASP A 47 24.96 4.60 13.17
N LEU A 48 24.27 5.72 12.88
CA LEU A 48 23.10 5.70 12.01
C LEU A 48 23.44 5.16 10.61
N ILE A 49 24.57 5.58 10.05
CA ILE A 49 24.98 5.22 8.68
C ILE A 49 25.23 3.71 8.59
N ALA A 50 25.92 3.13 9.58
CA ALA A 50 26.17 1.71 9.66
C ALA A 50 24.86 0.91 9.78
N GLY A 51 23.90 1.38 10.58
CA GLY A 51 22.58 0.77 10.68
C GLY A 51 21.80 0.79 9.35
N GLN A 52 21.77 1.95 8.67
CA GLN A 52 21.13 2.07 7.36
C GLN A 52 21.81 1.19 6.30
N LEU A 53 23.14 1.13 6.30
CA LEU A 53 23.91 0.30 5.36
C LEU A 53 23.65 -1.20 5.59
N LYS A 54 23.51 -1.63 6.85
CA LYS A 54 23.14 -3.01 7.17
C LYS A 54 21.83 -3.42 6.51
N PHE A 55 20.79 -2.59 6.61
CA PHE A 55 19.51 -2.88 5.94
C PHE A 55 19.62 -2.83 4.41
N ARG A 56 20.36 -1.90 3.82
CA ARG A 56 20.58 -1.88 2.37
C ARG A 56 21.24 -3.17 1.86
N ARG A 57 22.25 -3.68 2.57
CA ARG A 57 22.89 -4.97 2.24
C ARG A 57 21.94 -6.15 2.37
N LEU A 58 21.10 -6.17 3.41
CA LEU A 58 20.05 -7.19 3.53
C LEU A 58 19.08 -7.13 2.35
N ALA A 59 18.72 -5.93 1.88
CA ALA A 59 17.86 -5.77 0.72
C ALA A 59 18.48 -6.35 -0.57
N GLU A 60 19.79 -6.24 -0.76
CA GLU A 60 20.49 -6.73 -1.96
C GLU A 60 20.46 -8.26 -2.08
N ILE A 61 20.45 -8.97 -0.96
CA ILE A 61 20.49 -10.45 -0.91
C ILE A 61 19.11 -11.08 -0.70
N SER A 62 18.07 -10.27 -0.56
CA SER A 62 16.71 -10.73 -0.24
C SER A 62 15.84 -10.86 -1.50
N PRO A 63 14.80 -11.73 -1.47
CA PRO A 63 13.77 -11.73 -2.50
C PRO A 63 13.15 -10.32 -2.67
N PRO A 64 12.65 -9.96 -3.88
CA PRO A 64 12.16 -8.61 -4.17
C PRO A 64 11.17 -8.05 -3.13
N THR A 65 10.23 -8.88 -2.67
CA THR A 65 9.22 -8.50 -1.67
C THR A 65 9.83 -8.12 -0.33
N GLN A 66 10.87 -8.84 0.12
CA GLN A 66 11.60 -8.54 1.35
C GLN A 66 12.58 -7.38 1.17
N ALA A 67 13.16 -7.23 -0.03
CA ALA A 67 14.07 -6.14 -0.35
C ALA A 67 13.42 -4.76 -0.16
N CYS A 68 12.14 -4.62 -0.54
CA CYS A 68 11.36 -3.40 -0.29
C CYS A 68 11.24 -3.06 1.20
N VAL A 69 10.99 -4.06 2.06
CA VAL A 69 10.91 -3.86 3.52
C VAL A 69 12.23 -3.34 4.08
N TYR A 70 13.36 -3.93 3.70
CA TYR A 70 14.67 -3.49 4.16
C TYR A 70 15.07 -2.12 3.60
N LYS A 71 14.71 -1.79 2.36
CA LYS A 71 14.92 -0.46 1.79
C LYS A 71 14.13 0.60 2.57
N LYS A 72 12.86 0.34 2.88
CA LYS A 72 12.04 1.21 3.73
C LYS A 72 12.65 1.36 5.11
N ALA A 73 13.07 0.26 5.75
CA ALA A 73 13.73 0.30 7.05
C ALA A 73 15.00 1.17 7.01
N ALA A 74 15.84 1.04 5.98
CA ALA A 74 17.02 1.89 5.82
C ALA A 74 16.68 3.37 5.68
N TYR A 75 15.56 3.69 5.02
CA TYR A 75 15.10 5.07 4.82
C TYR A 75 14.51 5.67 6.10
N ASP A 76 13.66 4.93 6.80
CA ASP A 76 12.94 5.40 7.99
C ASP A 76 13.77 5.32 9.28
N LEU A 77 14.93 4.65 9.27
CA LEU A 77 15.75 4.52 10.47
C LEU A 77 16.31 5.88 10.89
N LYS A 78 16.15 6.21 12.17
CA LYS A 78 16.82 7.33 12.84
C LYS A 78 17.51 6.85 14.11
N LYS A 79 18.44 7.67 14.62
CA LYS A 79 19.12 7.42 15.90
C LYS A 79 19.05 8.66 16.77
N GLU A 80 18.43 8.54 17.93
CA GLU A 80 18.22 9.63 18.89
C GLU A 80 18.66 9.16 20.28
N GLY A 81 19.47 9.95 20.98
CA GLY A 81 19.93 9.60 22.33
C GLY A 81 20.67 8.26 22.41
N GLY A 82 21.34 7.85 21.33
CA GLY A 82 22.03 6.56 21.25
C GLY A 82 21.13 5.36 20.92
N VAL A 83 19.82 5.56 20.75
CA VAL A 83 18.85 4.49 20.48
C VAL A 83 18.32 4.60 19.06
N PHE A 84 18.24 3.46 18.36
CA PHE A 84 17.61 3.39 17.05
C PHE A 84 16.08 3.45 17.18
N LYS A 85 15.46 4.25 16.33
CA LYS A 85 14.00 4.42 16.26
C LYS A 85 13.56 4.54 14.80
N TRP A 86 12.26 4.44 14.59
CA TRP A 86 11.64 4.76 13.31
C TRP A 86 11.29 6.24 13.26
N ASN A 87 11.45 6.85 12.08
CA ASN A 87 11.02 8.22 11.82
C ASN A 87 9.49 8.33 11.88
N ILE A 88 8.79 7.27 11.47
CA ILE A 88 7.35 7.13 11.65
C ILE A 88 7.02 6.82 13.12
N ASP A 89 6.01 7.50 13.64
CA ASP A 89 5.45 7.22 14.97
C ASP A 89 4.51 6.00 14.89
N LEU A 90 5.07 4.81 15.13
CA LEU A 90 4.31 3.57 15.11
C LEU A 90 3.32 3.47 16.27
N GLU A 91 3.58 4.12 17.40
CA GLU A 91 2.68 4.11 18.56
C GLU A 91 1.43 4.93 18.26
N PHE A 92 1.62 6.16 17.75
CA PHE A 92 0.52 6.98 17.26
C PHE A 92 -0.29 6.26 16.18
N LEU A 93 0.39 5.62 15.22
CA LEU A 93 -0.29 4.90 14.15
C LEU A 93 -1.16 3.76 14.71
N MET A 94 -0.63 2.98 15.65
CA MET A 94 -1.37 1.89 16.31
C MET A 94 -2.55 2.39 17.14
N ASP A 95 -2.39 3.52 17.85
CA ASP A 95 -3.48 4.18 18.57
C ASP A 95 -4.60 4.61 17.62
N LYS A 96 -4.27 5.15 16.44
CA LYS A 96 -5.28 5.53 15.45
C LYS A 96 -6.00 4.33 14.84
N TYR A 97 -5.30 3.22 14.63
CA TYR A 97 -5.93 1.98 14.19
C TYR A 97 -6.87 1.40 15.24
N SER A 98 -6.49 1.39 16.53
CA SER A 98 -7.35 0.88 17.60
C SER A 98 -8.60 1.74 17.82
N GLN A 99 -8.50 3.05 17.59
CA GLN A 99 -9.62 4.00 17.63
C GLN A 99 -10.53 3.93 16.41
N GLN A 100 -10.21 3.10 15.40
CA GLN A 100 -10.88 3.12 14.09
C GLN A 100 -10.91 4.53 13.47
N ALA A 101 -9.91 5.37 13.75
CA ALA A 101 -9.90 6.77 13.33
C ALA A 101 -9.82 6.96 11.80
N PHE A 102 -9.54 5.87 11.08
CA PHE A 102 -9.52 5.82 9.61
C PHE A 102 -10.76 5.14 9.02
N ALA A 103 -11.73 4.70 9.84
CA ALA A 103 -12.98 4.11 9.37
C ALA A 103 -13.76 5.12 8.53
N ILE A 104 -13.98 4.76 7.27
CA ILE A 104 -14.88 5.48 6.37
C ILE A 104 -16.08 4.57 6.18
N ASP A 105 -17.24 4.99 6.68
CA ASP A 105 -18.50 4.38 6.30
C ASP A 105 -18.71 4.60 4.80
N GLY A 106 -18.86 3.53 4.03
CA GLY A 106 -19.25 3.63 2.63
C GLY A 106 -20.61 4.32 2.54
N ARG A 107 -20.62 5.55 2.02
CA ARG A 107 -21.82 6.36 1.84
C ARG A 107 -21.82 6.97 0.44
N GLY A 108 -23.01 6.98 -0.17
CA GLY A 108 -23.24 7.59 -1.47
C GLY A 108 -22.94 6.68 -2.66
N SER A 109 -23.16 7.23 -3.85
CA SER A 109 -22.83 6.65 -5.14
C SER A 109 -22.07 7.68 -5.96
N SER A 110 -21.31 7.21 -6.93
CA SER A 110 -20.60 8.06 -7.90
C SER A 110 -21.00 7.61 -9.30
N ASP A 111 -21.04 8.57 -10.24
CA ASP A 111 -21.17 8.31 -11.67
C ASP A 111 -19.88 8.61 -12.43
N HIS A 112 -18.82 8.99 -11.72
CA HIS A 112 -17.49 9.22 -12.28
C HIS A 112 -16.84 7.89 -12.71
N GLU A 113 -16.04 7.94 -13.76
CA GLU A 113 -15.22 6.79 -14.09
C GLU A 113 -14.13 6.63 -13.03
N ILE A 114 -13.96 5.40 -12.55
CA ILE A 114 -12.91 5.06 -11.60
C ILE A 114 -12.13 3.88 -12.19
N LEU A 115 -10.82 4.04 -12.34
CA LEU A 115 -9.92 2.93 -12.59
C LEU A 115 -9.32 2.46 -11.26
N ILE A 116 -9.51 1.18 -10.94
CA ILE A 116 -8.83 0.50 -9.85
C ILE A 116 -7.70 -0.34 -10.43
N ILE A 117 -6.46 -0.08 -10.01
CA ILE A 117 -5.29 -0.90 -10.34
C ILE A 117 -4.91 -1.66 -9.08
N LYS A 118 -4.92 -3.00 -9.12
CA LYS A 118 -4.59 -3.85 -7.96
C LYS A 118 -3.49 -4.86 -8.29
N CYS A 119 -2.87 -5.41 -7.25
CA CYS A 119 -2.10 -6.65 -7.39
C CYS A 119 -3.04 -7.88 -7.37
N PRO A 120 -2.59 -9.07 -7.82
CA PRO A 120 -3.41 -10.29 -7.84
C PRO A 120 -4.01 -10.61 -6.47
N GLU A 121 -3.17 -10.67 -5.43
CA GLU A 121 -3.54 -11.06 -4.06
C GLU A 121 -3.80 -9.85 -3.15
N SER A 122 -4.54 -8.84 -3.64
CA SER A 122 -4.78 -7.63 -2.84
C SER A 122 -5.71 -7.87 -1.65
N ALA A 123 -5.16 -7.87 -0.43
CA ALA A 123 -5.93 -7.77 0.81
C ALA A 123 -6.74 -6.46 0.94
N ARG A 124 -6.40 -5.42 0.16
CA ARG A 124 -7.08 -4.13 0.19
C ARG A 124 -8.25 -4.10 -0.79
N VAL A 125 -8.10 -4.72 -1.94
CA VAL A 125 -9.08 -4.78 -3.03
C VAL A 125 -9.46 -6.25 -3.26
N THR A 126 -10.26 -6.79 -2.34
CA THR A 126 -10.79 -8.16 -2.40
C THR A 126 -11.99 -8.23 -3.35
N ASP A 127 -12.38 -9.44 -3.78
CA ASP A 127 -13.56 -9.64 -4.65
C ASP A 127 -14.83 -9.08 -4.02
N GLU A 128 -15.03 -9.29 -2.72
CA GLU A 128 -16.17 -8.73 -1.96
C GLU A 128 -16.20 -7.20 -2.02
N LYS A 129 -15.03 -6.55 -1.96
CA LYS A 129 -14.90 -5.10 -2.10
C LYS A 129 -15.09 -4.65 -3.54
N ILE A 130 -14.65 -5.43 -4.53
CA ILE A 130 -14.88 -5.17 -5.96
C ILE A 130 -16.38 -5.21 -6.25
N GLU A 131 -17.09 -6.23 -5.78
CA GLU A 131 -18.55 -6.31 -5.89
C GLU A 131 -19.23 -5.10 -5.24
N ALA A 132 -18.79 -4.71 -4.03
CA ALA A 132 -19.32 -3.53 -3.38
C ALA A 132 -19.05 -2.25 -4.18
N MET A 133 -17.84 -2.05 -4.69
CA MET A 133 -17.49 -0.91 -5.54
C MET A 133 -18.35 -0.84 -6.79
N LEU A 134 -18.56 -1.97 -7.49
CA LEU A 134 -19.38 -2.02 -8.70
C LEU A 134 -20.86 -1.74 -8.40
N ARG A 135 -21.37 -2.09 -7.20
CA ARG A 135 -22.71 -1.70 -6.76
C ARG A 135 -22.85 -0.18 -6.58
N TYR A 136 -21.84 0.50 -6.02
CA TYR A 136 -21.90 1.94 -5.74
C TYR A 136 -21.40 2.83 -6.89
N ASN A 137 -20.59 2.28 -7.80
CA ASN A 137 -20.04 2.95 -8.97
C ASN A 137 -19.92 1.95 -10.14
N PRO A 138 -21.00 1.74 -10.93
CA PRO A 138 -21.03 0.77 -12.02
C PRO A 138 -20.03 1.04 -13.16
N LYS A 139 -19.50 2.27 -13.27
CA LYS A 139 -18.48 2.66 -14.26
C LYS A 139 -17.05 2.36 -13.80
N THR A 140 -16.87 1.59 -12.73
CA THR A 140 -15.54 1.20 -12.27
C THR A 140 -14.90 0.23 -13.25
N LYS A 141 -13.67 0.53 -13.69
CA LYS A 141 -12.80 -0.36 -14.45
C LYS A 141 -11.77 -0.97 -13.50
N LEU A 142 -11.46 -2.25 -13.68
CA LEU A 142 -10.48 -2.97 -12.87
C LEU A 142 -9.33 -3.44 -13.75
N VAL A 143 -8.10 -3.24 -13.28
CA VAL A 143 -6.89 -3.82 -13.87
C VAL A 143 -6.10 -4.52 -12.77
N THR A 144 -5.80 -5.79 -12.99
CA THR A 144 -4.85 -6.55 -12.16
C THR A 144 -3.48 -6.46 -12.81
N MET A 145 -2.49 -5.98 -12.08
CA MET A 145 -1.11 -5.89 -12.55
C MET A 145 -0.35 -7.11 -12.03
N GLU A 146 -0.16 -8.09 -12.90
CA GLU A 146 0.42 -9.40 -12.53
C GLU A 146 1.83 -9.28 -11.94
N ASP A 147 2.29 -10.31 -11.23
CA ASP A 147 3.63 -10.36 -10.61
C ASP A 147 3.97 -9.15 -9.73
N THR A 148 2.97 -8.60 -9.03
CA THR A 148 3.16 -7.48 -8.09
C THR A 148 2.59 -7.75 -6.71
N THR A 149 3.07 -6.98 -5.73
CA THR A 149 2.52 -6.84 -4.39
C THR A 149 1.72 -5.54 -4.27
N HIS A 150 1.27 -5.22 -3.06
CA HIS A 150 0.69 -3.91 -2.72
C HIS A 150 1.58 -2.70 -3.06
N LEU A 151 2.86 -2.92 -3.40
CA LEU A 151 3.82 -1.89 -3.84
C LEU A 151 3.94 -1.79 -5.36
N LEU A 152 2.89 -2.15 -6.09
CA LEU A 152 2.84 -2.27 -7.54
C LEU A 152 3.43 -1.06 -8.30
N LEU A 153 3.24 0.16 -7.79
CA LEU A 153 3.82 1.40 -8.33
C LEU A 153 5.35 1.40 -8.39
N PHE A 154 5.98 0.78 -7.39
CA PHE A 154 7.42 0.71 -7.26
C PHE A 154 8.01 -0.50 -7.98
N GLU A 155 7.23 -1.57 -8.11
CA GLU A 155 7.67 -2.82 -8.73
C GLU A 155 7.61 -2.75 -10.25
N LYS A 156 6.54 -2.19 -10.83
CA LYS A 156 6.40 -2.02 -12.28
C LYS A 156 5.95 -0.60 -12.66
N PRO A 157 6.79 0.42 -12.41
CA PRO A 157 6.43 1.82 -12.65
C PRO A 157 6.09 2.13 -14.11
N LYS A 158 6.72 1.46 -15.08
CA LYS A 158 6.46 1.67 -16.51
C LYS A 158 5.08 1.16 -16.92
N GLU A 159 4.75 -0.06 -16.51
CA GLU A 159 3.46 -0.70 -16.77
C GLU A 159 2.32 0.11 -16.14
N PHE A 160 2.50 0.52 -14.88
CA PHE A 160 1.55 1.42 -14.20
C PHE A 160 1.33 2.73 -14.97
N LEU A 161 2.40 3.41 -15.41
CA LEU A 161 2.29 4.67 -16.15
C LEU A 161 1.56 4.49 -17.48
N GLU A 162 1.79 3.37 -18.17
CA GLU A 162 1.11 3.05 -19.42
C GLU A 162 -0.38 2.84 -19.20
N ILE A 163 -0.77 2.04 -18.21
CA ILE A 163 -2.18 1.81 -17.83
C ILE A 163 -2.88 3.14 -17.52
N VAL A 164 -2.26 3.97 -16.67
CA VAL A 164 -2.84 5.26 -16.28
C VAL A 164 -2.96 6.21 -17.46
N LYS A 165 -1.92 6.30 -18.31
CA LYS A 165 -1.95 7.14 -19.50
C LYS A 165 -3.06 6.72 -20.45
N ASN A 166 -3.20 5.42 -20.70
CA ASN A 166 -4.22 4.90 -21.61
C ASN A 166 -5.62 5.21 -21.09
N TYR A 167 -5.86 5.02 -19.78
CA TYR A 167 -7.12 5.35 -19.14
C TYR A 167 -7.46 6.84 -19.18
N LEU A 168 -6.52 7.72 -18.83
CA LEU A 168 -6.74 9.16 -18.82
C LEU A 168 -6.97 9.72 -20.24
N CYS A 169 -6.33 9.13 -21.26
CA CYS A 169 -6.42 9.57 -22.65
C CYS A 169 -7.50 8.84 -23.50
N ASP A 170 -8.41 8.08 -22.88
CA ASP A 170 -9.48 7.33 -23.58
C ASP A 170 -8.97 6.33 -24.64
N GLN A 171 -7.80 5.77 -24.42
CA GLN A 171 -7.33 4.65 -25.23
C GLN A 171 -7.94 3.36 -24.69
N GLU A 172 -8.27 2.42 -25.59
CA GLU A 172 -8.74 1.09 -25.17
C GLU A 172 -7.71 0.48 -24.22
N LEU A 173 -8.15 0.18 -22.99
CA LEU A 173 -7.38 -0.63 -22.08
C LEU A 173 -7.54 -2.08 -22.54
N ASP A 174 -6.43 -2.80 -22.72
CA ASP A 174 -6.49 -4.25 -22.92
C ASP A 174 -6.80 -4.91 -21.57
N ILE A 175 -8.10 -5.00 -21.26
CA ILE A 175 -8.61 -5.60 -20.01
C ILE A 175 -8.75 -7.11 -20.21
N SER A 176 -7.65 -7.80 -20.53
CA SER A 176 -7.65 -9.25 -20.65
C SER A 176 -7.01 -9.90 -19.42
N ALA A 177 -7.80 -10.08 -18.35
CA ALA A 177 -7.67 -11.20 -17.41
C ALA A 177 -8.95 -11.37 -16.56
N ASP A 178 -9.39 -12.64 -16.49
CA ASP A 178 -10.36 -13.26 -15.57
C ASP A 178 -11.88 -13.15 -15.85
N LYS A 179 -12.36 -14.16 -16.58
CA LYS A 179 -13.66 -14.82 -16.36
C LYS A 179 -13.46 -16.04 -15.47
#